data_AF-A0A956CTT7-F1
#
_entry.id   AF-A0A956CTT7-F1
#
_cell.length_a   1.000
_cell.length_b   1.000
_cell.length_c   1.000
_cell.angle_alpha   90.00
_cell.angle_beta   90.00
_cell.angle_gamma   90.00
#
_symmetry.space_group_name_H-M   'P 1'
#
loop_
_entity.id
_entity.type
_entity.pdbx_description
1 polymer ?
#
loop_
_entity_poly.entity_id
_entity_poly.type
_entity_poly.pdbx_seq_one_letter_code
_entity_poly.pdbx_strand_id
1 'polypeptide(L)'
;MLARSPTLIGLLLLASCGATPPPVEPMGEPTVYPGRVVAARGPTMARDGGRCEVEVQAADGAYLNCRIRIRCNDDLVYGLSGAGFNNCRQEGERFVFANDHDGTRRDGDPRMFFDLHAGRIVISDDDPDVEVLVDLMHLPRGYGPGATSP
;
A
#
# COMPACT_ATOMS: atom_id res chain seq x y z
N MET A 1 27.08 -25.07 69.22
CA MET A 1 26.62 -23.89 68.46
C MET A 1 26.57 -24.28 66.98
N LEU A 2 25.37 -24.48 66.42
CA LEU A 2 25.16 -24.75 64.99
C LEU A 2 24.57 -23.50 64.34
N ALA A 3 25.25 -22.94 63.35
CA ALA A 3 24.72 -21.85 62.52
C ALA A 3 24.12 -22.45 61.24
N ARG A 4 22.81 -22.23 61.04
CA ARG A 4 22.08 -22.61 59.82
C ARG A 4 22.18 -21.47 58.81
N SER A 5 22.71 -21.75 57.62
CA SER A 5 22.68 -20.84 56.47
C SER A 5 21.34 -20.93 55.75
N PRO A 6 20.67 -19.83 55.39
CA PRO A 6 19.47 -19.87 54.57
C PRO A 6 19.86 -19.85 53.09
N THR A 7 19.47 -20.89 52.37
CA THR A 7 19.53 -20.97 50.90
C THR A 7 18.39 -20.13 50.33
N LEU A 8 18.71 -18.96 49.75
CA LEU A 8 17.76 -18.17 48.96
C LEU A 8 17.72 -18.75 47.54
N ILE A 9 16.62 -19.42 47.21
CA ILE A 9 16.28 -19.85 45.85
C ILE A 9 15.83 -18.60 45.09
N GLY A 10 16.68 -18.09 44.21
CA GLY A 10 16.35 -17.00 43.29
C GLY A 10 15.43 -17.50 42.19
N LEU A 11 14.17 -17.06 42.23
CA LEU A 11 13.19 -17.26 41.15
C LEU A 11 13.53 -16.29 40.01
N LEU A 12 14.18 -16.76 38.94
CA LEU A 12 14.32 -16.00 37.70
C LEU A 12 12.98 -16.00 36.96
N LEU A 13 12.22 -14.91 37.09
CA LEU A 13 11.10 -14.58 36.22
C LEU A 13 11.66 -14.07 34.89
N LEU A 14 11.67 -14.93 33.87
CA LEU A 14 11.88 -14.51 32.48
C LEU A 14 10.62 -13.79 32.01
N ALA A 15 10.58 -12.47 32.15
CA ALA A 15 9.56 -11.64 31.53
C ALA A 15 9.88 -11.50 30.03
N SER A 16 9.31 -12.37 29.20
CA SER A 16 9.33 -12.16 27.75
C SER A 16 8.35 -11.03 27.41
N CYS A 17 8.82 -9.79 27.43
CA CYS A 17 8.14 -8.70 26.74
C CYS A 17 8.16 -9.03 25.25
N GLY A 18 7.03 -9.51 24.71
CA GLY A 18 6.84 -9.57 23.27
C GLY A 18 6.81 -8.15 22.73
N ALA A 19 7.95 -7.63 22.29
CA ALA A 19 8.01 -6.37 21.58
C ALA A 19 7.30 -6.57 20.24
N THR A 20 6.20 -5.84 20.02
CA THR A 20 5.57 -5.75 18.71
C THR A 20 6.60 -5.15 17.74
N PRO A 21 6.77 -5.69 16.53
CA PRO A 21 7.61 -5.05 15.52
C PRO A 21 7.17 -3.59 15.32
N PRO A 22 8.11 -2.68 15.01
CA PRO A 22 7.74 -1.30 14.69
C PRO A 22 6.80 -1.28 13.46
N PRO A 23 5.91 -0.28 13.35
CA PRO A 23 5.14 -0.06 12.13
C PRO A 23 6.06 0.12 10.93
N VAL A 24 5.56 -0.28 9.75
CA VAL A 24 6.24 -0.02 8.46
C VAL A 24 6.10 1.46 8.12
N GLU A 25 7.18 2.07 7.66
CA GLU A 25 7.27 3.49 7.35
C GLU A 25 7.67 3.73 5.88
N PRO A 26 7.18 4.81 5.25
CA PRO A 26 7.59 5.18 3.90
C PRO A 26 9.05 5.66 3.86
N MET A 27 9.71 5.43 2.72
CA MET A 27 11.11 5.77 2.48
C MET A 27 11.30 6.59 1.20
N GLY A 28 12.14 7.61 1.28
CA GLY A 28 12.50 8.45 0.13
C GLY A 28 11.33 9.31 -0.38
N GLU A 29 11.48 9.88 -1.57
CA GLU A 29 10.41 10.64 -2.23
C GLU A 29 9.49 9.72 -3.04
N PRO A 30 8.18 9.98 -3.11
CA PRO A 30 7.27 9.22 -3.96
C PRO A 30 7.55 9.48 -5.44
N THR A 31 7.43 8.45 -6.27
CA THR A 31 7.24 8.62 -7.71
C THR A 31 5.77 8.94 -7.96
N VAL A 32 5.49 10.04 -8.64
CA VAL A 32 4.11 10.47 -8.94
C VAL A 32 3.76 10.18 -10.39
N TYR A 33 2.71 9.39 -10.61
CA TYR A 33 2.13 9.15 -11.92
C TYR A 33 0.83 9.94 -12.06
N PRO A 34 0.72 10.84 -13.05
CA PRO A 34 -0.52 11.56 -13.29
C PRO A 34 -1.50 10.64 -14.02
N GLY A 35 -2.74 10.55 -13.53
CA GLY A 35 -3.79 9.68 -14.05
C GLY A 35 -5.07 10.42 -14.38
N ARG A 36 -6.01 9.70 -15.01
CA ARG A 36 -7.36 10.17 -15.29
C ARG A 36 -8.37 9.07 -15.00
N VAL A 37 -9.43 9.42 -14.30
CA VAL A 37 -10.57 8.52 -14.07
C VAL A 37 -11.26 8.24 -15.41
N VAL A 38 -11.40 6.97 -15.76
CA VAL A 38 -12.12 6.51 -16.96
C VAL A 38 -13.56 6.13 -16.60
N ALA A 39 -13.76 5.58 -15.41
CA ALA A 39 -15.07 5.26 -14.87
C ALA A 39 -15.06 5.36 -13.35
N ALA A 40 -16.11 5.91 -12.77
CA ALA A 40 -16.39 5.94 -11.34
C ALA A 40 -17.82 5.48 -11.07
N ARG A 41 -18.00 4.51 -10.17
CA ARG A 41 -19.30 3.93 -9.80
C ARG A 41 -19.38 3.78 -8.29
N GLY A 42 -20.62 3.81 -7.78
CA GLY A 42 -20.89 3.74 -6.34
C GLY A 42 -20.69 5.09 -5.64
N PRO A 43 -20.76 5.11 -4.30
CA PRO A 43 -20.54 6.32 -3.50
C PRO A 43 -19.05 6.65 -3.41
N THR A 44 -18.51 7.21 -4.48
CA THR A 44 -17.12 7.69 -4.58
C THR A 44 -17.08 9.18 -4.91
N MET A 45 -16.02 9.84 -4.46
CA MET A 45 -15.74 11.24 -4.81
C MET A 45 -15.01 11.39 -6.16
N ALA A 46 -14.45 10.29 -6.67
CA ALA A 46 -13.93 10.25 -8.03
C ALA A 46 -15.04 10.55 -9.04
N ARG A 47 -14.68 11.17 -10.16
CA ARG A 47 -15.61 11.52 -11.24
C ARG A 47 -15.00 11.15 -12.57
N ASP A 48 -15.81 10.67 -13.50
CA ASP A 48 -15.40 10.39 -14.87
C ASP A 48 -14.66 11.59 -15.48
N GLY A 49 -13.50 11.33 -16.07
CA GLY A 49 -12.60 12.34 -16.61
C GLY A 49 -11.82 13.14 -15.55
N GLY A 50 -12.03 12.90 -14.25
CA GLY A 50 -11.32 13.54 -13.15
C GLY A 50 -9.82 13.28 -13.19
N ARG A 51 -9.02 14.24 -12.71
CA ARG A 51 -7.56 14.09 -12.64
C ARG A 51 -7.20 13.31 -11.39
N CYS A 52 -6.21 12.44 -11.52
CA CYS A 52 -5.64 11.73 -10.38
C CYS A 52 -4.13 11.93 -10.27
N GLU A 53 -3.63 11.87 -9.05
CA GLU A 53 -2.21 11.70 -8.72
C GLU A 53 -2.05 10.35 -8.02
N VAL A 54 -1.13 9.55 -8.54
CA VAL A 54 -0.80 8.23 -8.01
C VAL A 54 0.63 8.31 -7.47
N GLU A 55 0.74 8.38 -6.15
CA GLU A 55 2.02 8.40 -5.44
C GLU A 55 2.43 6.95 -5.15
N VAL A 56 3.61 6.53 -5.62
CA VAL A 56 4.21 5.23 -5.32
C VAL A 56 5.56 5.45 -4.64
N GLN A 57 5.65 5.08 -3.38
CA GLN A 57 6.81 5.33 -2.52
C GLN A 57 7.39 4.01 -2.02
N ALA A 58 8.71 3.92 -1.82
CA ALA A 58 9.29 2.77 -1.14
C ALA A 58 8.86 2.75 0.34
N ALA A 59 8.94 1.59 0.96
CA ALA A 59 8.72 1.41 2.39
C ALA A 59 9.79 0.49 3.00
N ASP A 60 10.02 0.60 4.31
CA ASP A 60 11.04 -0.18 5.01
C ASP A 60 10.63 -1.62 5.35
N GLY A 61 9.41 -2.02 4.95
CA GLY A 61 8.88 -3.37 5.14
C GLY A 61 9.44 -4.37 4.13
N ALA A 62 9.79 -5.57 4.59
CA ALA A 62 10.27 -6.64 3.70
C ALA A 62 9.18 -7.17 2.75
N TYR A 63 7.94 -7.28 3.25
CA TYR A 63 6.77 -7.72 2.46
C TYR A 63 5.94 -6.52 2.00
N LEU A 64 5.63 -5.59 2.92
CA LEU A 64 4.98 -4.33 2.63
C LEU A 64 6.05 -3.30 2.20
N ASN A 65 6.62 -3.52 1.02
CA ASN A 65 7.82 -2.84 0.53
C ASN A 65 7.56 -1.53 -0.21
N CYS A 66 6.31 -1.15 -0.39
CA CYS A 66 5.91 0.10 -1.00
C CYS A 66 4.65 0.66 -0.34
N ARG A 67 4.44 1.97 -0.50
CA ARG A 67 3.18 2.63 -0.17
C ARG A 67 2.61 3.29 -1.42
N ILE A 68 1.34 3.02 -1.70
CA ILE A 68 0.59 3.61 -2.82
C ILE A 68 -0.51 4.49 -2.25
N ARG A 69 -0.61 5.72 -2.75
CA ARG A 69 -1.70 6.65 -2.44
C ARG A 69 -2.27 7.20 -3.72
N ILE A 70 -3.59 7.23 -3.82
CA ILE A 70 -4.27 7.67 -5.02
C ILE A 70 -5.27 8.75 -4.64
N ARG A 71 -5.10 9.92 -5.23
CA ARG A 71 -5.98 11.08 -5.04
C ARG A 71 -6.61 11.44 -6.37
N CYS A 72 -7.92 11.51 -6.43
CA CYS A 72 -8.66 11.89 -7.62
C CYS A 72 -9.58 13.07 -7.30
N ASN A 73 -9.46 14.18 -8.06
CA ASN A 73 -10.14 15.45 -7.77
C ASN A 73 -9.88 15.96 -6.34
N ASP A 74 -8.63 15.86 -5.88
CA ASP A 74 -8.18 16.22 -4.53
C ASP A 74 -8.68 15.32 -3.37
N ASP A 75 -9.60 14.39 -3.65
CA ASP A 75 -10.06 13.40 -2.68
C ASP A 75 -9.21 12.12 -2.72
N LEU A 76 -8.80 11.64 -1.54
CA LEU A 76 -8.04 10.40 -1.42
C LEU A 76 -8.98 9.20 -1.59
N VAL A 77 -8.74 8.39 -2.62
CA VAL A 77 -9.57 7.24 -2.99
C VAL A 77 -8.93 5.90 -2.61
N TYR A 78 -7.64 5.89 -2.24
CA TYR A 78 -6.91 4.73 -1.73
C TYR A 78 -5.71 5.17 -0.89
N GLY A 79 -5.38 4.42 0.18
CA GLY A 79 -4.23 4.68 1.05
C GLY A 79 -4.52 5.64 2.20
N LEU A 80 -5.70 5.56 2.81
CA LEU A 80 -6.18 6.48 3.86
C LEU A 80 -5.48 6.25 5.20
N SER A 81 -5.36 7.30 6.02
CA SER A 81 -5.03 7.18 7.46
C SER A 81 -3.79 6.34 7.84
N GLY A 82 -2.75 6.33 7.01
CA GLY A 82 -1.54 5.53 7.26
C GLY A 82 -1.53 4.15 6.61
N ALA A 83 -2.54 3.81 5.82
CA ALA A 83 -2.60 2.60 5.03
C ALA A 83 -2.03 2.83 3.60
N GLY A 84 -2.39 1.95 2.66
CA GLY A 84 -1.85 1.90 1.29
C GLY A 84 -0.52 1.17 1.17
N PHE A 85 -0.06 0.48 2.21
CA PHE A 85 1.15 -0.33 2.16
C PHE A 85 0.88 -1.65 1.42
N ASN A 86 1.74 -1.98 0.47
CA ASN A 86 1.52 -3.08 -0.47
C ASN A 86 2.78 -3.94 -0.64
N ASN A 87 2.59 -5.16 -1.11
CA ASN A 87 3.67 -5.96 -1.69
C ASN A 87 3.78 -5.65 -3.19
N CYS A 88 4.59 -4.65 -3.51
CA CYS A 88 4.86 -4.27 -4.88
C CYS A 88 5.93 -5.16 -5.53
N ARG A 89 5.67 -5.59 -6.76
CA ARG A 89 6.72 -6.11 -7.64
C ARG A 89 7.53 -4.95 -8.20
N GLN A 90 8.85 -5.10 -8.21
CA GLN A 90 9.81 -4.12 -8.70
C GLN A 90 10.54 -4.65 -9.95
N GLU A 91 10.80 -3.77 -10.91
CA GLU A 91 11.69 -3.98 -12.05
C GLU A 91 12.80 -2.92 -12.01
N GLY A 92 14.04 -3.34 -11.75
CA GLY A 92 15.11 -2.40 -11.40
C GLY A 92 14.75 -1.61 -10.15
N GLU A 93 14.75 -0.29 -10.23
CA GLU A 93 14.38 0.60 -9.12
C GLU A 93 12.89 0.95 -9.12
N ARG A 94 12.11 0.52 -10.11
CA ARG A 94 10.72 0.96 -10.29
C ARG A 94 9.72 -0.08 -9.81
N PHE A 95 8.76 0.34 -8.99
CA PHE A 95 7.59 -0.48 -8.68
C PHE A 95 6.63 -0.48 -9.87
N VAL A 96 6.26 -1.67 -10.35
CA VAL A 96 5.52 -1.85 -11.60
C VAL A 96 4.16 -2.51 -11.42
N PHE A 97 3.94 -3.15 -10.28
CA PHE A 97 2.71 -3.90 -10.04
C PHE A 97 2.43 -4.03 -8.54
N ALA A 98 1.16 -3.91 -8.15
CA ALA A 98 0.67 -4.23 -6.82
C ALA A 98 -0.77 -4.75 -6.90
N ASN A 99 -1.14 -5.66 -6.01
CA ASN A 99 -2.49 -6.19 -5.91
C ASN A 99 -2.90 -6.33 -4.44
N ASP A 100 -3.70 -5.38 -4.00
CA ASP A 100 -4.42 -5.39 -2.74
C ASP A 100 -5.80 -6.03 -2.94
N HIS A 101 -5.98 -7.21 -2.37
CA HIS A 101 -7.12 -8.08 -2.63
C HIS A 101 -8.18 -8.03 -1.53
N ASP A 102 -7.79 -7.52 -0.37
CA ASP A 102 -8.69 -7.32 0.75
C ASP A 102 -9.30 -5.90 0.62
N GLY A 103 -10.59 -5.79 0.92
CA GLY A 103 -11.30 -4.49 0.88
C GLY A 103 -11.49 -3.95 2.30
N THR A 104 -12.11 -2.79 2.43
CA THR A 104 -12.09 -1.98 3.67
C THR A 104 -12.50 -2.76 4.92
N ARG A 105 -13.43 -3.72 4.80
CA ARG A 105 -13.88 -4.55 5.93
C ARG A 105 -12.80 -5.45 6.54
N ARG A 106 -11.72 -5.74 5.82
CA ARG A 106 -10.68 -6.69 6.24
C ARG A 106 -9.43 -5.98 6.75
N ASP A 107 -8.97 -4.95 6.05
CA ASP A 107 -7.71 -4.27 6.37
C ASP A 107 -7.78 -2.72 6.32
N GLY A 108 -8.94 -2.15 6.00
CA GLY A 108 -9.25 -0.74 6.21
C GLY A 108 -9.12 0.17 4.98
N ASP A 109 -8.62 -0.35 3.86
CA ASP A 109 -8.62 0.35 2.57
C ASP A 109 -9.41 -0.43 1.50
N PRO A 110 -9.92 0.22 0.44
CA PRO A 110 -10.49 -0.48 -0.71
C PRO A 110 -9.46 -1.39 -1.38
N ARG A 111 -9.93 -2.42 -2.10
CA ARG A 111 -9.04 -3.21 -2.97
C ARG A 111 -8.42 -2.34 -4.03
N MET A 112 -7.19 -2.68 -4.42
CA MET A 112 -6.46 -1.94 -5.43
C MET A 112 -5.61 -2.86 -6.29
N PHE A 113 -5.74 -2.69 -7.60
CA PHE A 113 -4.86 -3.28 -8.58
C PHE A 113 -4.11 -2.18 -9.32
N PHE A 114 -2.79 -2.19 -9.26
CA PHE A 114 -1.91 -1.26 -9.96
C PHE A 114 -1.05 -2.04 -10.96
N ASP A 115 -1.09 -1.64 -12.23
CA ASP A 115 -0.23 -2.20 -13.28
C ASP A 115 0.32 -1.06 -14.14
N LEU A 116 1.62 -0.81 -14.00
CA LEU A 116 2.31 0.23 -14.75
C LEU A 116 2.47 -0.11 -16.23
N HIS A 117 2.60 -1.39 -16.58
CA HIS A 117 2.74 -1.83 -17.98
C HIS A 117 1.44 -1.64 -18.74
N ALA A 118 0.32 -2.01 -18.13
CA ALA A 118 -1.01 -1.73 -18.68
C ALA A 118 -1.37 -0.23 -18.59
N GLY A 119 -0.68 0.52 -17.72
CA GLY A 119 -0.97 1.91 -17.43
C GLY A 119 -2.33 2.09 -16.76
N ARG A 120 -2.71 1.17 -15.88
CA ARG A 120 -4.07 1.05 -15.37
C ARG A 120 -4.10 0.77 -13.89
N ILE A 121 -5.09 1.36 -13.23
CA ILE A 121 -5.38 1.15 -11.83
C ILE A 121 -6.87 0.90 -11.66
N VAL A 122 -7.21 -0.12 -10.88
CA VAL A 122 -8.60 -0.41 -10.49
C VAL A 122 -8.67 -0.34 -8.97
N ILE A 123 -9.56 0.50 -8.47
CA ILE A 123 -9.92 0.56 -7.06
C ILE A 123 -11.33 0.02 -6.93
N SER A 124 -11.58 -0.89 -5.99
CA SER A 124 -12.92 -1.41 -5.75
C SER A 124 -13.17 -1.72 -4.29
N ASP A 125 -14.42 -1.69 -3.87
CA ASP A 125 -14.81 -2.14 -2.55
C ASP A 125 -16.21 -2.76 -2.59
N ASP A 126 -16.54 -3.59 -1.60
CA ASP A 126 -17.88 -4.16 -1.43
C ASP A 126 -18.72 -3.40 -0.39
N ASP A 127 -18.09 -2.57 0.45
CA ASP A 127 -18.78 -1.87 1.54
C ASP A 127 -18.18 -0.46 1.80
N PRO A 128 -18.72 0.59 1.14
CA PRO A 128 -19.79 0.52 0.14
C PRO A 128 -19.30 -0.03 -1.21
N ASP A 129 -20.20 -0.60 -2.01
CA ASP A 129 -19.91 -1.04 -3.38
C ASP A 129 -19.41 0.12 -4.25
N VAL A 130 -18.11 0.15 -4.52
CA VAL A 130 -17.39 1.20 -5.25
C VAL A 130 -16.52 0.58 -6.32
N GLU A 131 -16.42 1.24 -7.46
CA GLU A 131 -15.45 0.92 -8.50
C GLU A 131 -14.91 2.23 -9.10
N VAL A 132 -13.60 2.42 -9.08
CA VAL A 132 -12.90 3.53 -9.73
C VAL A 132 -11.83 2.97 -10.63
N LEU A 133 -11.92 3.30 -11.91
CA LEU A 133 -10.94 2.95 -12.91
C LEU A 133 -10.13 4.18 -13.31
N VAL A 134 -8.80 4.07 -13.24
CA VAL A 134 -7.87 5.14 -13.60
C VAL A 134 -6.91 4.64 -14.67
N ASP A 135 -6.77 5.39 -15.74
CA ASP A 135 -5.69 5.22 -16.71
C ASP A 135 -4.58 6.23 -16.40
N LEU A 136 -3.33 5.78 -16.44
CA LEU A 136 -2.16 6.66 -16.30
C LEU A 136 -1.98 7.47 -17.59
N MET A 137 -1.86 8.80 -17.46
CA MET A 137 -1.75 9.69 -18.61
C MET A 137 -0.37 9.66 -19.27
N HIS A 138 0.66 9.38 -18.49
CA HIS A 138 2.03 9.26 -18.98
C HIS A 138 2.69 8.05 -18.34
N LEU A 139 3.24 7.17 -19.18
CA LEU A 139 4.01 6.03 -18.75
C LEU A 139 5.49 6.29 -18.94
N PRO A 140 6.36 5.75 -18.08
CA PRO A 140 7.79 5.73 -18.34
C PRO A 140 8.07 5.03 -19.68
N ARG A 141 9.17 5.41 -20.34
CA ARG A 141 9.59 4.73 -21.58
C ARG A 141 9.71 3.23 -21.34
N GLY A 142 9.21 2.43 -22.30
CA GLY A 142 9.20 0.97 -22.19
C GLY A 142 7.99 0.40 -21.46
N TYR A 143 7.02 1.23 -21.06
CA TYR A 143 5.75 0.81 -20.46
C TYR A 143 4.58 1.31 -21.33
N GLY A 144 3.53 0.49 -21.44
CA GLY A 144 2.31 0.81 -22.18
C GLY A 144 1.88 -0.29 -23.15
N PRO A 145 0.66 -0.18 -23.73
CA PRO A 145 0.15 -1.14 -24.71
C PRO A 145 1.11 -1.26 -25.90
N GLY A 146 1.68 -2.45 -26.11
CA GLY A 146 2.61 -2.72 -27.19
C GLY A 146 4.09 -2.42 -26.88
N ALA A 147 4.44 -2.06 -25.64
CA ALA A 147 5.82 -2.08 -25.20
C ALA A 147 6.28 -3.55 -25.10
N THR A 148 7.20 -3.96 -25.97
CA THR A 148 7.90 -5.24 -25.81
C THR A 148 8.83 -5.12 -24.61
N SER A 149 8.63 -5.96 -23.59
CA SER A 149 9.63 -6.14 -22.53
C SER A 149 10.97 -6.51 -23.16
N PRO A 150 12.10 -5.93 -22.70
CA PRO A 150 13.42 -6.39 -23.10
C PRO A 150 13.69 -7.84 -22.65
#